data_AF-A0A4Y7QMN6-F1
#
_entry.id   AF-A0A4Y7QMN6-F1
#
_cell.length_a   1.000
_cell.length_b   1.000
_cell.length_c   1.000
_cell.angle_alpha   90.00
_cell.angle_beta   90.00
_cell.angle_gamma   90.00
#
_symmetry.space_group_name_H-M   'P 1'
#
loop_
_entity.id
_entity.type
_entity.pdbx_description
1 polymer ?
#
loop_
_entity_poly.entity_id
_entity_poly.type
_entity_poly.pdbx_seq_one_letter_code
_entity_poly.pdbx_strand_id
1 'polypeptide(L)' 'QGDVVPHLIGVYLVEGRISVAMELPSSAFWVEASEDMPNHLKEKCIAAFDKIHARGVLHNDVELRHMLINAEGN' A
#
# COMPACT_ATOMS: atom_id res chain seq x y z
N GLN A 1 -9.53 0.21 -2.96
CA GLN A 1 -8.81 1.47 -2.73
C GLN A 1 -9.38 2.13 -1.48
N GLY A 2 -8.57 2.90 -0.74
CA GLY A 2 -8.96 3.53 0.52
C GLY A 2 -9.04 2.59 1.74
N ASP A 3 -8.49 1.37 1.61
CA ASP A 3 -8.42 0.38 2.71
C ASP A 3 -6.98 -0.17 2.78
N VAL A 4 -6.60 -1.02 1.82
CA VAL A 4 -5.24 -1.61 1.75
C VAL A 4 -4.46 -1.21 0.49
N VAL A 5 -5.06 -0.36 -0.34
CA VAL A 5 -4.44 0.24 -1.53
C VAL A 5 -4.82 1.72 -1.50
N PRO A 6 -3.88 2.67 -1.62
CA PRO A 6 -4.21 4.09 -1.56
C PRO A 6 -5.19 4.51 -2.66
N HIS A 7 -5.96 5.56 -2.42
CA HIS A 7 -6.88 6.09 -3.43
C HIS A 7 -6.11 6.78 -4.56
N LEU A 8 -6.53 6.55 -5.81
CA LEU A 8 -5.96 7.24 -6.95
C LEU A 8 -6.64 8.61 -7.08
N ILE A 9 -5.89 9.70 -6.86
CA ILE A 9 -6.39 11.07 -6.99
C ILE A 9 -6.50 11.44 -8.48
N GLY A 10 -5.51 11.06 -9.28
CA GLY A 10 -5.51 11.38 -10.70
C GLY A 10 -4.34 10.78 -11.45
N VAL A 11 -4.50 10.66 -12.77
CA VAL A 11 -3.45 10.30 -13.71
C VAL A 11 -3.25 11.47 -14.65
N TYR A 12 -2.01 11.95 -14.73
CA TYR A 12 -1.64 13.13 -15.50
C TYR A 12 -0.64 12.74 -16.59
N LEU A 13 -0.86 13.28 -17.78
CA LEU A 13 0.03 13.12 -18.93
C LEU A 13 0.77 14.44 -19.14
N VAL A 14 2.08 14.43 -18.95
CA VAL A 14 2.93 15.61 -19.14
C VAL A 14 4.18 15.22 -19.91
N GLU A 15 4.38 15.81 -21.08
CA GLU A 15 5.61 15.68 -21.89
C GLU A 15 6.14 14.24 -22.03
N GLY A 16 5.27 13.31 -22.42
CA GLY A 16 5.63 11.90 -22.63
C GLY A 16 5.80 11.08 -21.34
N ARG A 17 5.47 11.63 -20.18
CA ARG A 17 5.46 10.93 -18.88
C ARG A 17 4.04 10.74 -18.38
N ILE A 18 3.82 9.63 -17.68
CA ILE A 18 2.63 9.37 -16.91
C ILE A 18 2.97 9.64 -15.44
N SER A 19 2.25 10.56 -14.82
CA SER A 19 2.33 10.83 -13.38
C SER A 19 1.05 10.35 -12.71
N VAL A 20 1.18 9.63 -11.62
CA VAL A 20 0.07 9.03 -10.87
C VAL A 20 0.07 9.66 -9.48
N ALA A 21 -0.95 10.47 -9.17
CA ALA A 21 -1.13 11.03 -7.84
C ALA A 21 -2.01 10.09 -7.01
N MET A 22 -1.51 9.67 -5.86
CA MET A 22 -2.22 8.81 -4.93
C MET A 22 -2.36 9.50 -3.58
N GLU A 23 -3.38 9.12 -2.83
CA GLU A 23 -3.57 9.53 -1.44
C GLU A 23 -2.39 9.06 -0.58
N LEU A 24 -2.01 9.86 0.42
CA LEU A 24 -0.97 9.49 1.36
C LEU A 24 -1.45 8.33 2.26
N PRO A 25 -0.58 7.38 2.64
CA PRO A 25 -0.95 6.29 3.54
C PRO A 25 -1.43 6.75 4.93
N SER A 26 -0.92 7.88 5.41
CA SER A 26 -1.35 8.56 6.63
C SER A 26 -0.91 10.03 6.57
N SER A 27 -1.56 10.91 7.33
CA SER A 27 -1.16 12.32 7.44
C SER A 27 -0.03 12.55 8.44
N ALA A 28 0.25 11.57 9.31
CA ALA A 28 1.28 11.68 10.35
C ALA A 28 2.63 11.14 9.85
N PHE A 29 2.72 9.83 9.65
CA PHE A 29 3.89 9.17 9.08
C PHE A 29 3.54 7.79 8.52
N TRP A 30 4.42 7.27 7.69
CA TRP A 30 4.41 5.88 7.23
C TRP A 30 5.85 5.43 6.97
N VAL A 31 6.08 4.14 7.13
CA VAL A 31 7.39 3.49 6.90
C VAL A 31 7.21 2.26 6.03
N GLU A 32 8.27 1.84 5.37
CA GLU A 32 8.29 0.54 4.70
C GLU A 32 8.21 -0.60 5.72
N ALA A 33 7.57 -1.70 5.34
CA ALA A 33 7.58 -2.90 6.15
C ALA A 33 9.02 -3.42 6.32
N SER A 34 9.29 -4.11 7.44
CA SER A 34 10.61 -4.65 7.74
C SER A 34 10.52 -6.05 8.34
N GLU A 35 11.61 -6.81 8.25
CA GLU A 35 11.66 -8.16 8.82
C GLU A 35 11.51 -8.16 10.34
N ASP A 36 11.96 -7.09 11.00
CA ASP A 36 11.94 -6.91 12.46
C ASP A 36 10.59 -6.38 12.99
N MET A 37 9.62 -6.13 12.11
CA MET A 37 8.31 -5.65 12.54
C MET A 37 7.57 -6.71 13.40
N PRO A 38 6.80 -6.29 14.42
CA PRO A 38 6.01 -7.21 15.23
C PRO A 38 5.08 -8.12 14.41
N ASN A 39 4.88 -9.37 14.88
CA ASN A 39 4.07 -10.37 14.16
C ASN A 39 2.64 -9.90 13.85
N HIS A 40 2.01 -9.14 14.73
CA HIS A 40 0.65 -8.63 14.49
C HIS A 40 0.56 -7.69 13.27
N LEU A 41 1.65 -7.00 12.92
CA LEU A 41 1.68 -6.18 11.69
C LEU A 41 1.90 -7.05 10.46
N LYS A 42 2.70 -8.12 10.57
CA LYS A 42 2.89 -9.10 9.47
C LYS A 42 1.56 -9.78 9.12
N GLU A 43 0.77 -10.12 10.14
CA GLU A 43 -0.59 -10.65 9.97
C GLU A 43 -1.51 -9.68 9.22
N LYS A 44 -1.39 -8.37 9.48
CA LYS A 44 -2.14 -7.35 8.72
C LYS A 44 -1.72 -7.29 7.25
N CYS A 45 -0.44 -7.43 6.92
CA CYS A 45 0.01 -7.51 5.53
C CYS A 45 -0.61 -8.72 4.80
N ILE A 46 -0.69 -9.88 5.47
CA ILE A 46 -1.35 -11.06 4.91
C ILE A 46 -2.85 -10.80 4.70
N ALA A 47 -3.53 -10.23 5.69
CA ALA A 47 -4.94 -9.87 5.58
C ALA A 47 -5.21 -8.83 4.46
N ALA A 48 -4.25 -7.95 4.19
CA ALA A 48 -4.30 -7.02 3.07
C ALA A 48 -4.25 -7.76 1.73
N PHE A 49 -3.40 -8.76 1.58
CA PHE A 49 -3.39 -9.61 0.38
C PHE A 49 -4.70 -10.37 0.21
N ASP A 50 -5.28 -10.92 1.28
CA ASP A 50 -6.58 -11.58 1.21
C ASP A 50 -7.67 -10.64 0.70
N LYS A 51 -7.68 -9.38 1.16
CA LYS A 51 -8.61 -8.34 0.67
C LYS A 51 -8.39 -8.01 -0.80
N ILE A 52 -7.13 -8.00 -1.28
CA ILE A 52 -6.80 -7.75 -2.68
C ILE A 52 -7.25 -8.94 -3.54
N HIS A 53 -6.93 -10.17 -3.11
CA HIS A 53 -7.31 -11.41 -3.79
C HIS A 53 -8.83 -11.63 -3.83
N ALA A 54 -9.56 -11.27 -2.78
CA ALA A 54 -11.02 -11.34 -2.75
C ALA A 54 -11.69 -10.45 -3.83
N ARG A 55 -10.95 -9.48 -4.37
CA ARG A 55 -11.39 -8.62 -5.48
C ARG A 55 -10.88 -9.10 -6.85
N GLY A 56 -10.28 -10.29 -6.91
CA GLY A 56 -9.70 -10.86 -8.13
C GLY A 56 -8.44 -10.15 -8.62
N VAL A 57 -7.82 -9.31 -7.77
CA VAL A 57 -6.59 -8.60 -8.08
C VAL A 57 -5.41 -9.38 -7.50
N LEU A 58 -4.32 -9.49 -8.26
CA LEU A 58 -3.05 -10.03 -7.77
C LEU A 58 -2.05 -8.88 -7.65
N HIS A 59 -1.33 -8.79 -6.53
CA HIS A 59 -0.30 -7.76 -6.35
C HIS A 59 0.89 -7.94 -7.31
N ASN A 60 1.22 -9.20 -7.64
CA ASN A 60 2.19 -9.63 -8.65
C ASN A 60 3.68 -9.33 -8.35
N ASP A 61 3.99 -8.33 -7.52
CA ASP A 61 5.36 -7.97 -7.12
C ASP A 61 5.46 -7.75 -5.61
N VAL A 62 5.51 -8.85 -4.85
CA VAL A 62 5.45 -8.83 -3.38
C VAL A 62 6.84 -8.62 -2.78
N GLU A 63 7.08 -7.42 -2.27
CA GLU A 63 8.33 -7.04 -1.59
C GLU A 63 8.04 -6.07 -0.44
N LEU A 64 8.89 -6.05 0.58
CA LEU A 64 8.70 -5.22 1.79
C LEU A 64 8.61 -3.71 1.48
N ARG A 65 9.42 -3.23 0.51
CA ARG A 65 9.39 -1.82 0.06
C ARG A 65 8.07 -1.39 -0.60
N HIS A 66 7.22 -2.34 -0.97
CA HIS A 66 5.89 -2.08 -1.55
C HIS A 66 4.76 -2.18 -0.50
N MET A 67 5.11 -2.43 0.77
CA MET A 67 4.19 -2.46 1.90
C MET A 67 4.50 -1.28 2.80
N LEU A 68 3.49 -0.45 3.06
CA LEU A 68 3.63 0.73 3.90
C LEU A 68 2.83 0.54 5.18
N ILE A 69 3.45 0.83 6.31
CA ILE A 69 2.85 0.75 7.64
C ILE A 69 2.77 2.15 8.22
N ASN A 70 1.58 2.56 8.62
CA ASN A 70 1.36 3.87 9.24
C ASN A 70 1.40 3.84 10.78
N ALA A 71 1.19 5.02 11.39
CA ALA A 71 1.18 5.20 12.84
C ALA A 71 0.13 4.35 13.57
N GLU A 72 -0.99 4.07 12.90
CA GLU A 72 -2.09 3.25 13.38
C GLU A 72 -1.79 1.74 13.22
N GLY A 73 -0.63 1.42 12.66
CA GLY A 73 -0.18 0.07 12.36
C GLY A 73 -0.98 -0.57 11.24
N ASN A 74 -1.54 0.21 10.31
CA ASN A 74 -2.27 -0.26 9.14
C ASN A 74 -1.40 -0.20 7.88
#